data_AF-A0A0F9NZE1-F1
#
_entry.id   AF-A0A0F9NZE1-F1
#
_cell.length_a   1.000
_cell.length_b   1.000
_cell.length_c   1.000
_cell.angle_alpha   90.00
_cell.angle_beta   90.00
_cell.angle_gamma   90.00
#
_symmetry.space_group_name_H-M   'P 1'
#
loop_
_entity.id
_entity.type
_entity.pdbx_description
1 polymer ?
#
loop_
_entity_poly.entity_id
_entity_poly.type
_entity_poly.pdbx_seq_one_letter_code
_entity_poly.pdbx_strand_id
1 'polypeptide(L)'
;MIRMKYIVVDYGTWFAPVLFCEATQHFEMANNVHGEVISAGFVRFTPTGLECYGESISLGLKSAPEIDSKMINKMLGVLDD
;
A
#
# COMPACT_ATOMS: atom_id res chain seq x y z
N MET A 1 -6.47 -17.82 1.25
CA MET A 1 -6.77 -16.39 1.44
C MET A 1 -5.65 -15.63 0.76
N ILE A 2 -5.94 -14.86 -0.30
CA ILE A 2 -4.90 -14.09 -0.99
C ILE A 2 -4.51 -12.94 -0.07
N ARG A 3 -3.27 -12.94 0.42
CA ARG A 3 -2.69 -11.78 1.08
C ARG A 3 -1.92 -11.00 0.02
N MET A 4 -2.14 -9.70 -0.02
CA MET A 4 -1.37 -8.80 -0.85
C MET A 4 -0.62 -7.84 0.06
N LYS A 5 0.45 -7.27 -0.48
CA LYS A 5 1.25 -6.24 0.17
C LYS A 5 1.07 -4.95 -0.60
N TYR A 6 1.41 -3.85 0.06
CA TYR A 6 1.45 -2.55 -0.57
C TYR A 6 2.61 -1.70 -0.07
N ILE A 7 2.96 -0.72 -0.88
CA ILE A 7 3.75 0.45 -0.51
C ILE A 7 3.01 1.70 -0.99
N VAL A 8 3.20 2.83 -0.31
CA VAL A 8 2.83 4.17 -0.80
C VAL A 8 4.11 4.92 -1.11
N VAL A 9 4.21 5.39 -2.34
CA VAL A 9 5.37 6.10 -2.87
C VAL A 9 5.02 7.57 -2.99
N ASP A 10 5.84 8.42 -2.40
CA ASP A 10 5.82 9.87 -2.57
C ASP A 10 6.75 10.27 -3.73
N TYR A 11 6.19 10.88 -4.78
CA TYR A 11 6.93 11.45 -5.91
C TYR A 11 7.07 12.98 -5.82
N GLY A 12 6.82 13.55 -4.64
CA GLY A 12 6.90 14.98 -4.31
C GLY A 12 5.69 15.80 -4.76
N THR A 13 5.06 15.43 -5.88
CA THR A 13 3.86 16.13 -6.43
C THR A 13 2.59 15.31 -6.31
N TRP A 14 2.71 14.00 -6.16
CA TRP A 14 1.59 13.07 -6.04
C TRP A 14 2.06 11.80 -5.31
N PHE A 15 1.09 11.08 -4.75
CA PHE A 15 1.31 9.82 -4.05
C PHE A 15 0.80 8.65 -4.89
N ALA A 16 1.55 7.55 -4.89
CA ALA A 16 1.23 6.35 -5.66
C ALA A 16 1.24 5.11 -4.76
N PRO A 17 0.09 4.51 -4.45
CA PRO A 17 0.07 3.18 -3.90
C PRO A 17 0.42 2.13 -4.97
N VAL A 18 1.25 1.17 -4.58
CA VAL A 18 1.59 0.01 -5.41
C VAL A 18 1.15 -1.25 -4.66
N LEU A 19 0.26 -2.02 -5.27
CA LEU A 19 -0.21 -3.31 -4.76
C LEU A 19 0.55 -4.45 -5.42
N PHE A 20 1.00 -5.43 -4.63
CA PHE A 20 1.78 -6.55 -5.14
C PHE A 20 1.53 -7.85 -4.35
N CYS A 21 1.95 -8.97 -4.93
CA CYS A 21 1.71 -10.29 -4.36
C CYS A 21 2.54 -10.52 -3.08
N GLU A 22 2.07 -11.42 -2.21
CA GLU A 22 2.75 -11.77 -0.96
C GLU A 22 4.16 -12.35 -1.18
N ALA A 23 4.46 -12.91 -2.36
CA ALA A 23 5.75 -13.52 -2.66
C ALA A 23 6.90 -12.48 -2.72
N THR A 24 6.62 -11.24 -3.13
CA THR A 24 7.62 -10.17 -3.21
C THR A 24 7.79 -9.49 -1.84
N GLN A 25 9.02 -9.22 -1.43
CA GLN A 25 9.30 -8.51 -0.18
C GLN A 25 9.14 -6.99 -0.37
N HIS A 26 8.78 -6.27 0.70
CA HIS A 26 8.58 -4.82 0.61
C HIS A 26 9.83 -4.07 0.15
N PHE A 27 11.03 -4.47 0.61
CA PHE A 27 12.27 -3.83 0.17
C PHE A 27 12.58 -4.10 -1.30
N GLU A 28 12.22 -5.28 -1.83
CA GLU A 28 12.40 -5.58 -3.25
C GLU A 28 11.51 -4.64 -4.09
N MET A 29 10.25 -4.47 -3.70
CA MET A 29 9.36 -3.53 -4.39
C MET A 29 9.83 -2.07 -4.25
N ALA A 30 10.25 -1.66 -3.05
CA ALA A 30 10.78 -0.32 -2.80
C ALA A 30 12.01 0.01 -3.65
N ASN A 31 12.90 -0.96 -3.89
CA ASN A 31 14.07 -0.78 -4.75
C ASN A 31 13.74 -0.63 -6.24
N ASN A 32 12.50 -0.89 -6.65
CA ASN A 32 12.03 -0.78 -8.03
C ASN A 32 11.23 0.51 -8.30
N VAL A 33 11.08 1.40 -7.32
CA VAL A 33 10.41 2.69 -7.48
C VAL A 33 11.40 3.84 -7.37
N HIS A 34 11.11 4.95 -8.06
CA HIS A 34 11.96 6.14 -8.04
C HIS A 34 11.65 7.14 -6.91
N GLY A 35 10.46 7.05 -6.30
CA GLY A 35 10.04 7.95 -5.22
C GLY A 35 10.38 7.40 -3.83
N GLU A 36 10.11 8.20 -2.80
CA GLU A 36 10.30 7.80 -1.41
C GLU A 36 9.15 6.92 -0.95
N VAL A 37 9.43 5.76 -0.35
CA VAL A 37 8.37 4.93 0.24
C VAL A 37 8.05 5.48 1.63
N ILE A 38 6.82 5.97 1.80
CA ILE A 38 6.38 6.66 3.03
C ILE A 38 5.44 5.82 3.91
N SER A 39 4.83 4.78 3.33
CA SER A 39 3.98 3.82 4.04
C SER A 39 4.10 2.44 3.41
N ALA A 40 3.95 1.39 4.22
CA ALA A 40 4.02 0.01 3.75
C ALA A 40 3.28 -0.93 4.70
N GLY A 41 2.69 -1.98 4.14
CA GLY A 41 2.01 -2.99 4.93
C GLY A 41 1.35 -4.06 4.09
N PHE A 42 0.27 -4.59 4.63
CA PHE A 42 -0.53 -5.64 4.03
C PHE A 42 -1.92 -5.12 3.73
N VAL A 43 -2.61 -5.81 2.82
CA VAL A 43 -4.00 -5.51 2.50
C VAL A 43 -4.86 -6.75 2.68
N ARG A 44 -6.10 -6.54 3.12
CA ARG A 44 -7.16 -7.53 3.11
C ARG A 44 -8.37 -6.98 2.36
N PHE A 45 -8.98 -7.82 1.55
CA PHE A 45 -10.24 -7.48 0.88
C PHE A 45 -11.40 -7.66 1.85
N THR A 46 -12.31 -6.70 1.84
CA THR A 46 -13.55 -6.68 2.60
C THR A 46 -14.73 -6.55 1.64
N PRO A 47 -15.99 -6.82 2.07
CA PRO A 47 -17.16 -6.64 1.22
C PRO A 47 -17.34 -5.21 0.69
N THR A 48 -16.72 -4.21 1.33
CA THR A 48 -16.83 -2.79 0.98
C THR A 48 -15.56 -2.22 0.37
N GLY A 49 -14.57 -3.07 0.05
CA GLY A 49 -13.30 -2.63 -0.54
C GLY A 49 -12.08 -3.32 0.02
N LEU A 50 -11.09 -2.51 0.40
CA LEU A 50 -9.80 -2.97 0.88
C LEU A 50 -9.42 -2.26 2.18
N GLU A 51 -8.82 -2.99 3.10
CA GLU A 51 -8.25 -2.44 4.33
C GLU A 51 -6.74 -2.70 4.40
N CYS A 52 -5.99 -1.64 4.65
CA CYS A 52 -4.55 -1.63 4.89
C CYS A 52 -4.24 -1.87 6.36
N TYR A 53 -3.19 -2.64 6.66
CA TYR A 53 -2.78 -2.90 8.05
C TYR A 53 -1.32 -3.35 8.17
N GLY A 54 -0.84 -3.45 9.41
CA GLY A 54 0.46 -4.01 9.75
C GLY A 54 1.62 -3.06 9.49
N GLU A 55 2.81 -3.63 9.25
CA GLU A 55 4.04 -2.88 9.02
C GLU A 55 5.00 -3.67 8.13
N SER A 56 5.91 -2.97 7.48
CA SER A 56 7.07 -3.53 6.80
C SER A 56 8.28 -3.45 7.72
N ILE A 57 8.67 -4.59 8.31
CA ILE A 57 9.87 -4.68 9.14
C ILE A 57 11.13 -4.32 8.34
N SER A 58 11.21 -4.77 7.08
CA SER A 58 12.38 -4.52 6.23
C SER A 58 12.57 -3.05 5.85
N LEU A 59 11.49 -2.25 5.87
CA LEU A 59 11.56 -0.82 5.58
C LEU A 59 11.47 0.05 6.85
N GLY A 60 11.14 -0.54 8.02
CA GLY A 60 10.85 0.22 9.23
C GLY A 60 9.62 1.12 9.13
N LEU A 61 8.70 0.81 8.21
CA LEU A 61 7.52 1.62 7.91
C LEU A 61 6.24 0.94 8.37
N LYS A 62 5.32 1.71 8.94
CA LYS A 62 4.00 1.23 9.35
C LYS A 62 2.94 1.60 8.34
N SER A 63 1.91 0.77 8.26
CA SER A 63 0.66 1.15 7.60
C SER A 63 0.04 2.34 8.32
N ALA A 64 -0.60 3.24 7.57
CA ALA A 64 -1.53 4.24 8.07
C ALA A 64 -2.95 3.82 7.64
N PRO A 65 -3.62 2.90 8.37
CA PRO A 65 -4.79 2.17 7.87
C PRO A 65 -5.89 3.05 7.30
N GLU A 66 -6.26 4.13 7.98
CA GLU A 66 -7.33 5.03 7.53
C GLU A 66 -6.97 5.76 6.23
N ILE A 67 -5.77 6.34 6.18
CA ILE A 67 -5.32 7.16 5.04
C ILE A 67 -5.02 6.27 3.83
N ASP A 68 -4.28 5.19 4.05
CA ASP A 68 -3.85 4.28 2.98
C ASP A 68 -5.04 3.54 2.37
N SER A 69 -5.96 3.03 3.20
CA SER A 69 -7.15 2.35 2.69
C SER A 69 -8.01 3.30 1.86
N LYS A 70 -8.23 4.54 2.34
CA LYS A 70 -9.02 5.53 1.60
C LYS A 70 -8.37 5.86 0.25
N MET A 71 -7.05 6.08 0.23
CA MET A 71 -6.30 6.37 -1.00
C MET A 71 -6.40 5.23 -2.00
N ILE A 72 -6.14 3.99 -1.57
CA ILE A 72 -6.15 2.82 -2.45
C ILE A 72 -7.56 2.53 -2.97
N ASN A 73 -8.58 2.57 -2.12
CA ASN A 73 -9.97 2.34 -2.56
C ASN A 73 -10.44 3.41 -3.55
N LYS A 74 -10.05 4.68 -3.38
CA LYS A 74 -10.33 5.73 -4.36
C LYS A 74 -9.67 5.42 -5.72
N MET A 75 -8.41 4.98 -5.72
CA MET A 75 -7.72 4.62 -6.97
C MET A 75 -8.27 3.38 -7.65
N LEU A 76 -8.82 2.43 -6.89
CA LEU A 76 -9.47 1.23 -7.43
C LEU A 76 -10.92 1.49 -7.90
N GLY A 77 -11.45 2.70 -7.72
CA GLY A 77 -12.85 3.03 -8.05
C GLY A 77 -13.88 2.35 -7.14
N VAL A 78 -13.47 1.99 -5.90
CA VAL A 78 -14.37 1.42 -4.89
C VAL A 78 -15.11 2.50 -4.13
N LEU A 79 -14.48 3.68 -3.99
CA LEU A 79 -15.08 4.88 -3.43
C LEU A 79 -15.18 5.93 -4.54
N ASP A 80 -16.39 6.39 -4.83
CA ASP A 80 -16.62 7.61 -5.62
C ASP A 80 -16.58 8.84 -4.69
N ASP A 81 -16.26 10.01 -5.27
CA ASP A 81 -16.29 11.31 -4.57
C ASP A 81 -17.72 11.77 -4.25
#